data_AF-I4E7H8-F1
#
_entry.id   AF-I4E7H8-F1
#
_cell.length_a   1.000
_cell.length_b   1.000
_cell.length_c   1.000
_cell.angle_alpha   90.00
_cell.angle_beta   90.00
_cell.angle_gamma   90.00
#
_symmetry.space_group_name_H-M   'P 1'
#
loop_
_entity.id
_entity.type
_entity.pdbx_description
1 polymer ?
#
loop_
_entity_poly.entity_id
_entity_poly.type
_entity_poly.pdbx_seq_one_letter_code
_entity_poly.pdbx_strand_id
1 'polypeptide(L)' 'MSDSFENSPEYDNWIESGGRDEDYEYYYNKWQRRTR' A
#
# COMPACT_ATOMS: atom_id res chain seq x y z
N MET A 1 16.16 5.45 2.78
CA MET A 1 15.24 4.59 2.03
C MET A 1 14.06 4.38 2.95
N SER A 2 13.00 5.11 2.72
CA SER A 2 11.90 5.22 3.68
C SER A 2 11.05 3.96 3.56
N ASP A 3 10.90 3.20 4.65
CA ASP A 3 9.85 2.18 4.81
C ASP A 3 8.50 2.91 4.88
N SER A 4 8.10 3.47 3.75
CA SER A 4 6.85 4.18 3.57
C SER A 4 5.97 3.34 2.66
N PHE A 5 4.66 3.39 2.90
CA PHE A 5 3.69 2.69 2.09
C PHE A 5 3.88 2.99 0.60
N GLU A 6 4.13 4.24 0.24
CA GLU A 6 4.38 4.73 -1.12
C GLU A 6 5.58 4.10 -1.84
N ASN A 7 6.48 3.40 -1.12
CA ASN A 7 7.64 2.70 -1.68
C ASN A 7 7.48 1.17 -1.58
N SER A 8 6.25 0.70 -1.42
CA SER A 8 5.95 -0.71 -1.21
C SER A 8 5.23 -1.33 -2.41
N PRO A 9 5.41 -2.64 -2.64
CA PRO A 9 4.65 -3.36 -3.66
C PRO A 9 3.14 -3.27 -3.43
N GLU A 10 2.69 -3.10 -2.18
CA GLU A 10 1.27 -2.92 -1.89
C GLU A 10 0.73 -1.60 -2.44
N TYR A 11 1.53 -0.54 -2.44
CA TYR A 11 1.17 0.73 -3.08
C TYR A 11 1.18 0.61 -4.60
N ASP A 12 2.16 -0.09 -5.18
CA ASP A 12 2.17 -0.35 -6.62
C ASP A 12 0.90 -1.11 -7.06
N ASN A 13 0.51 -2.15 -6.31
CA ASN A 13 -0.73 -2.88 -6.56
C ASN A 13 -1.99 -2.00 -6.36
N TRP A 14 -1.98 -1.09 -5.38
CA TRP A 14 -3.09 -0.17 -5.17
C TRP A 14 -3.26 0.79 -6.35
N ILE A 15 -2.15 1.36 -6.83
CA ILE A 15 -2.14 2.23 -8.01
C ILE A 15 -2.58 1.46 -9.26
N GLU A 16 -2.10 0.24 -9.47
CA GLU A 16 -2.50 -0.63 -10.59
C GLU A 16 -3.99 -1.01 -10.57
N SER A 17 -4.59 -1.19 -9.39
CA SER A 17 -6.04 -1.39 -9.23
C SER A 17 -6.88 -0.13 -9.51
N GLY A 18 -6.22 1.02 -9.70
CA GLY A 18 -6.86 2.30 -10.00
C GLY A 18 -6.79 3.33 -8.88
N GLY A 19 -6.04 3.06 -7.81
CA GLY A 19 -5.76 4.04 -6.75
C GLY A 19 -7.02 4.53 -6.04
N ARG A 20 -8.01 3.65 -5.83
CA ARG A 20 -9.28 4.02 -5.19
C ARG A 20 -9.07 4.22 -3.69
N ASP A 21 -9.56 5.33 -3.15
CA ASP A 21 -9.52 5.60 -1.71
C ASP A 21 -10.17 4.48 -0.88
N GLU A 22 -11.21 3.83 -1.42
CA GLU A 22 -11.91 2.70 -0.80
C GLU A 22 -10.98 1.50 -0.55
N ASP A 23 -10.03 1.27 -1.46
CA ASP A 23 -9.09 0.15 -1.37
C ASP A 23 -7.79 0.53 -0.64
N TYR A 24 -7.52 1.84 -0.45
CA TYR A 24 -6.29 2.32 0.18
C TYR A 24 -6.05 1.67 1.54
N GLU A 25 -7.09 1.59 2.37
CA GLU A 25 -7.00 1.00 3.71
C GLU A 25 -6.63 -0.50 3.65
N TYR A 26 -7.10 -1.24 2.65
CA TYR A 26 -6.75 -2.64 2.46
C TYR A 26 -5.25 -2.83 2.17
N TYR A 27 -4.72 -2.07 1.21
CA TYR A 27 -3.31 -2.16 0.83
C TYR A 27 -2.39 -1.61 1.92
N TYR A 28 -2.78 -0.51 2.56
CA TYR A 28 -2.04 0.08 3.68
C TYR A 28 -1.96 -0.89 4.87
N ASN A 29 -3.06 -1.53 5.27
CA ASN A 29 -3.06 -2.53 6.34
C ASN A 29 -2.18 -3.74 5.99
N LYS A 30 -2.19 -4.18 4.74
CA LYS A 30 -1.33 -5.28 4.26
C LYS A 30 0.15 -4.93 4.38
N TRP A 31 0.54 -3.75 3.93
CA TRP A 31 1.90 -3.23 4.07
C TRP A 31 2.30 -3.05 5.54
N GLN A 32 1.42 -2.49 6.37
CA GLN A 32 1.69 -2.25 7.79
C GLN A 32 1.97 -3.56 8.53
N ARG A 33 1.22 -4.64 8.22
CA ARG A 33 1.45 -5.98 8.77
C ARG A 33 2.77 -6.61 8.34
N ARG A 34 3.29 -6.24 7.16
CA ARG A 34 4.57 -6.74 6.65
C ARG A 34 5.76 -5.99 7.24
N THR A 35 5.57 -4.70 7.52
CA THR A 35 6.61 -3.78 8.00
C THR A 35 6.78 -3.83 9.52
N ARG A 36 5.76 -4.31 10.25
CA ARG A 36 5.73 -4.43 11.71
C ARG A 36 6.05 -5.84 12.16
#